data_AF-A0A5C3LC27-F1
#
_entry.id   AF-A0A5C3LC27-F1
#
_cell.length_a   1.000
_cell.length_b   1.000
_cell.length_c   1.000
_cell.angle_alpha   90.00
_cell.angle_beta   90.00
_cell.angle_gamma   90.00
#
_symmetry.space_group_name_H-M   'P 1'
#
loop_
_entity.id
_entity.type
_entity.pdbx_description
1 polymer ?
#
loop_
_entity_poly.entity_id
_entity_poly.type
_entity_poly.pdbx_seq_one_letter_code
_entity_poly.pdbx_strand_id
1 'polypeptide(L)'
;MVFPPKPGCPICSIVSSASHTTPNSPRSPAFPLGSTQPEVLWRDDNFTAYRERAHPISTKGHIIIAFNLHVPSLYTMSSADLPLLVSLQALAVKLLSALVSTSLASRLPCVTRGNEFRIGFITPPFKDSKIPIGDHLHAHAYVHPADLLGWWRSVAYSSIAWYDIKDLIAEIRESVSNNRVKSGYSSGRAIDLVPAAGARTGTSDGVETTELGIASLSTTIEDAGVLSTMLSRQSGPRTSL
;
A
#
# COMPACT_ATOMS: atom_id res chain seq x y z
N MET A 1 14.66 -9.38 -4.93
CA MET A 1 13.60 -8.42 -4.52
C MET A 1 13.10 -7.71 -5.76
N VAL A 2 11.79 -7.50 -5.90
CA VAL A 2 11.17 -7.01 -7.15
C VAL A 2 11.39 -5.51 -7.39
N PHE A 3 11.78 -4.74 -6.36
CA PHE A 3 11.96 -3.28 -6.44
C PHE A 3 13.21 -2.79 -5.65
N PRO A 4 14.43 -3.11 -6.10
CA PRO A 4 15.66 -2.68 -5.42
C PRO A 4 15.87 -1.16 -5.53
N PRO A 5 16.57 -0.52 -4.57
CA PRO A 5 16.97 0.88 -4.68
C PRO A 5 17.76 1.13 -5.98
N LYS A 6 17.42 2.22 -6.68
CA LYS A 6 18.10 2.60 -7.92
C LYS A 6 19.22 3.61 -7.65
N PRO A 7 20.47 3.34 -8.08
CA PRO A 7 21.56 4.32 -8.01
C PRO A 7 21.18 5.61 -8.74
N GLY A 8 21.43 6.76 -8.11
CA GLY A 8 21.12 8.08 -8.68
C GLY A 8 19.67 8.55 -8.49
N CYS A 9 18.77 7.70 -7.97
CA CYS A 9 17.41 8.14 -7.62
C CYS A 9 17.44 9.03 -6.36
N PRO A 10 16.97 10.29 -6.43
CA PRO A 10 16.99 11.21 -5.30
C PRO A 10 16.18 10.69 -4.10
N ILE A 11 15.01 10.09 -4.36
CA ILE A 11 14.16 9.54 -3.29
C ILE A 11 14.81 8.32 -2.64
N CYS A 12 15.43 7.42 -3.41
CA CYS A 12 16.19 6.31 -2.83
C CYS A 12 17.35 6.80 -1.96
N SER A 13 18.01 7.90 -2.32
CA SER A 13 19.05 8.53 -1.50
C SER A 13 18.49 9.06 -0.17
N ILE A 14 17.32 9.70 -0.19
CA ILE A 14 16.63 10.17 1.02
C ILE A 14 16.25 8.98 1.92
N VAL A 15 15.61 7.94 1.35
CA VAL A 15 15.22 6.71 2.07
C VAL A 15 16.44 6.02 2.69
N SER A 16 17.56 5.97 1.96
CA SER A 16 18.82 5.39 2.43
C SER A 16 19.47 6.24 3.51
N SER A 17 19.49 7.57 3.36
CA SER A 17 20.02 8.48 4.39
C SER A 17 19.21 8.40 5.69
N ALA A 18 17.88 8.22 5.56
CA ALA A 18 17.00 8.01 6.69
C ALA A 18 17.20 6.63 7.36
N SER A 19 17.79 5.64 6.68
CA SER A 19 17.95 4.28 7.22
C SER A 19 19.02 4.16 8.28
N HIS A 20 20.00 5.05 8.24
CA HIS A 20 21.02 5.17 9.26
C HIS A 20 20.51 5.86 10.54
N THR A 21 19.23 6.29 10.56
CA THR A 21 18.60 6.90 11.75
C THR A 21 17.78 5.85 12.49
N THR A 22 17.92 5.80 13.82
CA THR A 22 17.14 4.89 14.66
C THR A 22 15.63 5.17 14.54
N PRO A 23 14.79 4.16 14.27
CA PRO A 23 13.34 4.32 14.23
C PRO A 23 12.81 4.91 15.54
N ASN A 24 11.87 5.84 15.45
CA ASN A 24 11.11 6.39 16.59
C ASN A 24 11.90 7.13 17.69
N SER A 25 13.18 7.48 17.49
CA SER A 25 13.85 8.38 18.43
C SER A 25 13.33 9.82 18.25
N PRO A 26 12.84 10.49 19.31
CA PRO A 26 12.41 11.88 19.22
C PRO A 26 13.62 12.74 18.86
N ARG A 27 13.67 13.17 17.60
CA ARG A 27 14.67 14.12 17.14
C ARG A 27 14.06 15.51 17.29
N SER A 28 14.76 16.40 17.97
CA SER A 28 14.68 17.82 17.69
C SER A 28 15.75 18.09 16.62
N PRO A 29 15.46 17.92 15.32
CA PRO A 29 16.46 18.29 14.33
C PRO A 29 16.60 19.82 14.39
N ALA A 30 17.70 20.28 14.98
CA ALA A 30 18.11 21.67 14.89
C ALA A 30 18.57 21.91 13.44
N PHE A 31 17.62 22.17 12.55
CA PHE A 31 17.96 22.64 11.23
C PHE A 31 18.41 24.09 11.34
N PRO A 32 19.54 24.47 10.73
CA PRO A 32 19.86 25.88 10.61
C PRO A 32 18.72 26.61 9.90
N LEU A 33 18.45 27.84 10.32
CA LEU A 33 17.42 28.68 9.73
C LEU A 33 17.67 28.78 8.21
N GLY A 34 16.69 28.40 7.38
CA GLY A 34 16.84 28.37 5.93
C GLY A 34 17.38 27.06 5.34
N SER A 35 17.57 26.00 6.14
CA SER A 35 17.92 24.68 5.60
C SER A 35 16.83 24.15 4.67
N THR A 36 17.23 23.79 3.45
CA THR A 36 16.39 23.14 2.44
C THR A 36 16.40 21.61 2.55
N GLN A 37 17.10 21.06 3.55
CA GLN A 37 17.19 19.61 3.73
C GLN A 37 15.83 19.02 4.15
N PRO A 38 15.47 17.83 3.65
CA PRO A 38 14.25 17.16 4.03
C PRO A 38 14.28 16.78 5.52
N GLU A 39 13.21 17.15 6.22
CA GLU A 39 13.04 16.82 7.64
C GLU A 39 12.24 15.52 7.76
N VAL A 40 12.90 14.42 8.13
CA VAL A 40 12.23 13.13 8.31
C VAL A 40 11.30 13.18 9.51
N LEU A 41 10.00 12.98 9.26
CA LEU A 41 8.94 12.98 10.27
C LEU A 41 8.58 11.56 10.73
N TRP A 42 8.70 10.59 9.83
CA TRP A 42 8.34 9.20 10.10
C TRP A 42 9.17 8.24 9.25
N ARG A 43 9.41 7.06 9.81
CA ARG A 43 10.05 5.95 9.12
C ARG A 43 9.54 4.63 9.69
N ASP A 44 9.16 3.72 8.81
CA ASP A 44 8.91 2.31 9.11
C ASP A 44 9.52 1.43 8.00
N ASP A 45 9.11 0.17 7.92
CA ASP A 45 9.60 -0.79 6.91
C ASP A 45 9.13 -0.46 5.50
N ASN A 46 7.95 0.15 5.36
CA ASN A 46 7.29 0.41 4.08
C ASN A 46 7.50 1.84 3.58
N PHE A 47 7.56 2.82 4.49
CA PHE A 47 7.51 4.24 4.17
C PHE A 47 8.58 5.05 4.89
N THR A 48 9.05 6.07 4.19
CA THR A 48 9.77 7.21 4.77
C THR A 48 8.98 8.47 4.47
N ALA A 49 8.55 9.19 5.50
CA ALA A 49 7.85 10.46 5.36
C ALA A 49 8.71 11.62 5.85
N TYR A 50 8.73 12.71 5.07
CA TYR A 50 9.49 13.91 5.41
C TYR A 50 8.74 15.17 5.02
N ARG A 51 9.05 16.28 5.70
CA ARG A 51 8.54 17.60 5.36
C ARG A 51 9.31 18.18 4.18
N GLU A 52 8.58 18.65 3.17
CA GLU A 52 9.16 19.37 2.04
C GLU A 52 9.52 20.80 2.49
N ARG A 53 10.80 21.14 2.40
CA ARG A 53 11.34 22.44 2.83
C ARG A 53 11.95 23.25 1.68
N ALA A 54 12.40 22.59 0.62
CA ALA A 54 12.98 23.28 -0.53
C ALA A 54 11.89 23.93 -1.38
N HIS A 55 10.77 23.24 -1.57
CA HIS A 55 9.66 23.74 -2.39
C HIS A 55 8.28 23.37 -1.84
N PRO A 56 7.93 23.84 -0.64
CA PRO A 56 6.61 23.59 -0.06
C PRO A 56 5.52 24.21 -0.93
N ILE A 57 4.37 23.54 -1.02
CA ILE A 57 3.22 24.05 -1.78
C ILE A 57 2.16 24.72 -0.90
N SER A 58 2.24 24.54 0.41
CA SER A 58 1.30 25.08 1.39
C SER A 58 2.05 25.64 2.59
N THR A 59 1.68 26.84 3.03
CA THR A 59 2.19 27.46 4.26
C THR A 59 1.80 26.68 5.51
N LYS A 60 0.69 25.93 5.46
CA LYS A 60 0.16 25.13 6.58
C LYS A 60 0.85 23.78 6.73
N GLY A 61 1.47 23.27 5.66
CA GLY A 61 2.24 22.03 5.69
C GLY A 61 2.16 21.26 4.39
N HIS A 62 3.31 20.72 3.99
CA HIS A 62 3.47 19.83 2.85
C HIS A 62 4.50 18.77 3.21
N ILE A 63 4.07 17.51 3.12
CA ILE A 63 4.90 16.34 3.38
C ILE A 63 4.95 15.46 2.13
N ILE A 64 6.05 14.73 2.00
CA ILE A 64 6.25 13.68 1.01
C ILE A 64 6.31 12.36 1.74
N ILE A 65 5.60 11.35 1.23
CA ILE A 65 5.67 9.97 1.72
C ILE A 65 6.21 9.12 0.59
N ALA A 66 7.45 8.68 0.73
CA ALA A 66 8.12 7.79 -0.19
C ALA A 66 7.95 6.33 0.24
N PHE A 67 7.78 5.45 -0.74
CA PHE A 67 7.94 4.02 -0.51
C PHE A 67 9.43 3.73 -0.23
N ASN A 68 9.74 2.81 0.66
CA ASN A 68 11.13 2.42 0.88
C ASN A 68 11.66 1.55 -0.28
N LEU A 69 10.74 0.81 -0.91
CA LEU A 69 10.97 0.10 -2.16
C LEU A 69 10.84 1.06 -3.35
N HIS A 70 11.70 0.88 -4.36
CA HIS A 70 11.67 1.70 -5.57
C HIS A 70 10.49 1.30 -6.48
N VAL A 71 9.30 1.79 -6.15
CA VAL A 71 8.10 1.59 -6.99
C VAL A 71 8.16 2.59 -8.15
N PRO A 72 8.17 2.18 -9.43
CA PRO A 72 8.43 3.11 -10.53
C PRO A 72 7.23 3.99 -10.91
N SER A 73 6.00 3.52 -10.68
CA SER A 73 4.79 4.27 -11.03
C SER A 73 3.56 3.74 -10.29
N LEU A 74 2.47 4.51 -10.23
CA LEU A 74 1.20 4.00 -9.68
C LEU A 74 0.62 2.83 -10.51
N TYR A 75 0.99 2.72 -11.80
CA TYR A 75 0.48 1.67 -12.69
C TYR A 75 1.06 0.29 -12.40
N THR A 76 2.06 0.20 -11.51
CA THR A 76 2.55 -1.09 -11.01
C THR A 76 1.80 -1.54 -9.76
N MET A 77 0.93 -0.69 -9.19
CA MET A 77 0.12 -1.05 -8.03
C MET A 77 -1.04 -1.96 -8.46
N SER A 78 -1.32 -2.94 -7.62
CA SER A 78 -2.35 -3.96 -7.82
C SER A 78 -3.28 -4.04 -6.61
N SER A 79 -4.26 -4.95 -6.67
CA SER A 79 -5.14 -5.21 -5.53
C SER A 79 -4.42 -5.74 -4.29
N ALA A 80 -3.28 -6.41 -4.45
CA ALA A 80 -2.43 -6.84 -3.34
C ALA A 80 -1.87 -5.65 -2.54
N ASP A 81 -1.78 -4.47 -3.16
CA ASP A 81 -1.19 -3.27 -2.57
C ASP A 81 -2.22 -2.35 -1.90
N LEU A 82 -3.51 -2.71 -1.92
CA LEU A 82 -4.57 -1.92 -1.27
C LEU A 82 -4.32 -1.67 0.22
N PRO A 83 -3.89 -2.64 1.05
CA PRO A 83 -3.58 -2.38 2.46
C PRO A 83 -2.45 -1.35 2.63
N LEU A 84 -1.48 -1.34 1.71
CA LEU A 84 -0.36 -0.42 1.70
C LEU A 84 -0.83 1.01 1.39
N LEU A 85 -1.69 1.19 0.39
CA LEU A 85 -2.28 2.49 0.05
C LEU A 85 -3.16 3.06 1.18
N VAL A 86 -3.97 2.22 1.84
CA VAL A 86 -4.77 2.63 3.01
C VAL A 86 -3.86 3.08 4.16
N SER A 87 -2.77 2.35 4.41
CA SER A 87 -1.79 2.72 5.43
C SER A 87 -1.10 4.05 5.12
N LEU A 88 -0.76 4.30 3.85
CA LEU A 88 -0.22 5.57 3.38
C LEU A 88 -1.18 6.72 3.66
N GLN A 89 -2.47 6.55 3.34
CA GLN A 89 -3.49 7.57 3.59
C GLN A 89 -3.61 7.88 5.09
N ALA A 90 -3.71 6.86 5.94
CA ALA A 90 -3.81 7.03 7.38
C ALA A 90 -2.57 7.73 7.95
N LEU A 91 -1.37 7.37 7.48
CA LEU A 91 -0.12 8.00 7.86
C LEU A 91 -0.09 9.49 7.48
N ALA A 92 -0.52 9.82 6.25
CA ALA A 92 -0.58 11.20 5.78
C ALA A 92 -1.48 12.06 6.66
N VAL A 93 -2.69 11.58 6.95
CA VAL A 93 -3.64 12.27 7.84
C VAL A 93 -3.03 12.47 9.23
N LYS A 94 -2.43 11.42 9.81
CA LYS A 94 -1.78 11.49 11.13
C LYS A 94 -0.71 12.59 11.18
N LEU A 95 0.19 12.61 10.19
CA LEU A 95 1.31 13.54 10.15
C LEU A 95 0.85 14.98 9.87
N LEU A 96 -0.09 15.20 8.95
CA LEU A 96 -0.63 16.52 8.68
C LEU A 96 -1.39 17.08 9.88
N SER A 97 -2.19 16.26 10.57
CA SER A 97 -2.86 16.64 11.81
C SER A 97 -1.86 17.09 12.87
N ALA A 98 -0.76 16.36 13.07
CA ALA A 98 0.28 16.73 14.03
C ALA A 98 0.94 18.08 13.70
N LEU A 99 1.19 18.37 12.41
CA LEU A 99 1.76 19.64 11.97
C LEU A 99 0.81 20.82 12.26
N VAL A 100 -0.48 20.65 11.97
CA VAL A 100 -1.51 21.66 12.23
C VAL A 100 -1.70 21.91 13.73
N SER A 101 -1.73 20.86 14.55
CA SER A 101 -1.86 20.99 16.00
C SER A 101 -0.65 21.73 16.61
N THR A 102 0.55 21.53 16.07
CA THR A 102 1.77 22.21 16.51
C THR A 102 1.74 23.72 16.21
N SER A 103 1.16 24.14 15.06
CA SER A 103 1.05 25.58 14.76
C SER A 103 -0.01 26.30 15.60
N LEU A 104 -1.09 25.59 15.97
CA LEU A 104 -2.23 26.14 16.71
C LEU A 104 -2.00 26.24 18.23
N ALA A 105 -0.97 25.58 18.77
CA ALA A 105 -0.53 25.78 20.16
C ALA A 105 -0.10 27.23 20.46
N SER A 106 -0.05 28.12 19.46
CA SER A 106 0.24 29.53 19.65
C SER A 106 -0.98 30.42 19.94
N ARG A 107 -2.24 30.11 19.53
CA ARG A 107 -3.43 30.95 19.83
C ARG A 107 -4.78 30.20 19.68
N LEU A 108 -5.49 30.01 20.81
CA LEU A 108 -6.94 29.70 20.96
C LEU A 108 -7.50 28.41 20.29
N PRO A 109 -8.59 27.81 20.83
CA PRO A 109 -9.19 26.61 20.25
C PRO A 109 -9.97 26.97 18.99
N CYS A 110 -9.26 27.06 17.85
CA CYS A 110 -9.89 27.17 16.55
C CYS A 110 -10.49 25.81 16.21
N VAL A 111 -11.83 25.76 16.20
CA VAL A 111 -12.62 24.64 15.70
C VAL A 111 -12.08 24.22 14.34
N THR A 112 -11.51 23.01 14.25
CA THR A 112 -10.99 22.38 13.03
C THR A 112 -12.12 21.98 12.07
N ARG A 113 -12.97 22.92 11.67
CA ARG A 113 -13.89 22.73 10.54
C ARG A 113 -13.19 23.24 9.29
N GLY A 114 -12.67 22.30 8.49
CA GLY A 114 -12.31 22.57 7.10
C GLY A 114 -10.83 22.57 6.73
N ASN A 115 -9.94 21.95 7.50
CA ASN A 115 -8.61 21.62 6.95
C ASN A 115 -8.77 20.45 5.98
N GLU A 116 -8.97 20.76 4.71
CA GLU A 116 -8.98 19.77 3.64
C GLU A 116 -7.55 19.29 3.41
N PHE A 117 -7.27 18.07 3.85
CA PHE A 117 -6.03 17.38 3.50
C PHE A 117 -6.15 16.83 2.09
N ARG A 118 -5.22 17.19 1.22
CA ARG A 118 -5.11 16.61 -0.13
C ARG A 118 -3.94 15.65 -0.15
N ILE A 119 -4.21 14.42 -0.55
CA ILE A 119 -3.26 13.30 -0.55
C ILE A 119 -3.36 12.62 -1.89
N GLY A 120 -2.25 12.50 -2.60
CA GLY A 120 -2.27 11.96 -3.95
C GLY A 120 -0.90 11.88 -4.57
N PHE A 121 -0.89 11.53 -5.85
CA PHE A 121 0.31 11.34 -6.63
C PHE A 121 0.33 12.36 -7.76
N ILE A 122 1.54 12.83 -8.10
CA ILE A 122 1.72 13.65 -9.30
C ILE A 122 2.05 12.70 -10.45
N THR A 123 1.15 12.66 -11.42
CA THR A 123 1.29 11.89 -12.65
C THR A 123 1.49 12.88 -13.79
N PRO A 124 2.62 12.85 -14.51
CA PRO A 124 2.79 13.75 -15.64
C PRO A 124 1.67 13.50 -16.66
N PRO A 125 1.03 14.56 -17.19
CA PRO A 125 -0.08 14.42 -18.12
C PRO A 125 0.33 13.82 -19.46
N PHE A 126 1.63 13.77 -19.75
CA PHE A 126 2.20 13.09 -20.90
C PHE A 126 3.25 12.12 -20.39
N LYS A 127 3.19 10.88 -20.87
CA LYS A 127 4.21 9.85 -20.68
C LYS A 127 5.47 10.27 -21.46
N ASP A 128 6.13 11.34 -20.99
CA ASP A 128 7.38 11.81 -21.54
C ASP A 128 8.50 10.92 -20.98
N SER A 129 9.09 10.11 -21.86
CA SER A 129 10.24 9.27 -21.55
C SER A 129 11.50 10.06 -21.16
N LYS A 130 11.48 11.40 -21.27
CA LYS A 130 12.58 12.31 -20.94
C LYS A 130 12.36 13.17 -19.69
N ILE A 131 11.17 13.17 -19.09
CA ILE A 131 10.94 13.84 -17.81
C ILE A 131 11.00 12.77 -16.71
N PRO A 132 12.00 12.79 -15.81
CA PRO A 132 12.27 11.71 -14.86
C PRO A 132 11.30 11.74 -13.67
N ILE A 133 10.00 11.63 -13.95
CA ILE A 133 8.99 11.22 -12.96
C ILE A 133 8.93 9.67 -12.91
N GLY A 134 9.77 8.99 -13.70
CA GLY A 134 9.89 7.53 -13.75
C GLY A 134 10.84 6.90 -12.72
N ASP A 135 11.22 7.60 -11.65
CA ASP A 135 12.31 7.11 -10.79
C ASP A 135 11.96 6.84 -9.34
N HIS A 136 10.77 7.20 -8.83
CA HIS A 136 10.27 6.69 -7.55
C HIS A 136 8.88 7.24 -7.30
N LEU A 137 7.86 6.38 -7.23
CA LEU A 137 6.53 6.73 -6.79
C LEU A 137 6.58 7.26 -5.36
N HIS A 138 5.98 8.42 -5.12
CA HIS A 138 5.82 8.97 -3.79
C HIS A 138 4.53 9.77 -3.75
N ALA A 139 3.89 9.79 -2.59
CA ALA A 139 2.69 10.56 -2.37
C ALA A 139 3.05 11.95 -1.87
N HIS A 140 2.32 12.94 -2.37
CA HIS A 140 2.29 14.29 -1.85
C HIS A 140 1.09 14.41 -0.92
N ALA A 141 1.29 14.96 0.26
CA ALA A 141 0.21 15.26 1.19
C ALA A 141 0.39 16.67 1.75
N TYR A 142 -0.67 17.49 1.68
CA TYR A 142 -0.62 18.88 2.13
C TYR A 142 -1.95 19.36 2.70
N VAL A 143 -1.89 20.45 3.45
CA VAL A 143 -3.07 21.11 4.03
C VAL A 143 -3.49 22.26 3.13
N HIS A 144 -4.75 22.30 2.70
CA HIS A 144 -5.25 23.41 1.89
C HIS A 144 -5.25 24.76 2.67
N PRO A 145 -4.96 25.92 2.04
CA PRO A 145 -4.70 26.14 0.60
C PRO A 145 -3.29 25.75 0.13
N ALA A 146 -3.14 25.53 -1.18
CA ALA A 146 -1.84 25.39 -1.84
C ALA A 146 -1.31 26.76 -2.28
N ASP A 147 -1.10 27.65 -1.30
CA ASP A 147 -0.81 29.07 -1.45
C ASP A 147 0.64 29.40 -1.86
N LEU A 148 1.51 28.39 -1.95
CA LEU A 148 2.92 28.56 -2.35
C LEU A 148 3.22 28.03 -3.76
N LEU A 149 2.19 27.69 -4.53
CA LEU A 149 2.36 27.22 -5.91
C LEU A 149 2.73 28.38 -6.84
N GLY A 150 3.90 28.28 -7.49
CA GLY A 150 4.19 29.07 -8.69
C GLY A 150 3.39 28.59 -9.91
N TRP A 151 3.31 29.40 -10.97
CA TRP A 151 2.51 29.12 -12.18
C TRP A 151 2.65 27.70 -12.73
N TRP A 152 3.89 27.24 -12.94
CA TRP A 152 4.15 25.90 -13.49
C TRP A 152 3.74 24.76 -12.54
N ARG A 153 3.98 24.92 -11.25
CA ARG A 153 3.60 23.92 -10.25
C ARG A 153 2.09 23.87 -10.05
N SER A 154 1.39 24.99 -10.27
CA SER A 154 -0.07 25.03 -10.28
C SER A 154 -0.66 24.00 -11.25
N VAL A 155 -0.03 23.82 -12.42
CA VAL A 155 -0.44 22.79 -13.39
C VAL A 155 -0.23 21.38 -12.83
N ALA A 156 0.92 21.10 -12.23
CA ALA A 156 1.24 19.77 -11.67
C ALA A 156 0.33 19.37 -10.49
N TYR A 157 -0.13 20.34 -9.70
CA TYR A 157 -1.05 20.13 -8.57
C TYR A 157 -2.52 20.40 -8.94
N SER A 158 -2.81 20.63 -10.22
CA SER A 158 -4.16 20.71 -10.75
C SER A 158 -4.76 19.31 -10.98
N SER A 159 -6.07 19.26 -11.21
CA SER A 159 -6.78 18.01 -11.58
C SER A 159 -6.25 17.31 -12.84
N ILE A 160 -5.39 17.96 -13.63
CA ILE A 160 -4.81 17.40 -14.86
C ILE A 160 -3.70 16.39 -14.56
N ALA A 161 -2.90 16.64 -13.52
CA ALA A 161 -1.71 15.86 -13.18
C ALA A 161 -1.77 15.29 -11.76
N TRP A 162 -2.84 15.57 -11.03
CA TRP A 162 -3.06 15.08 -9.68
C TRP A 162 -3.97 13.86 -9.69
N TYR A 163 -3.47 12.77 -9.13
CA TYR A 163 -4.23 11.55 -8.95
C TYR A 163 -4.50 11.34 -7.45
N ASP A 164 -5.77 11.47 -7.02
CA ASP A 164 -6.14 11.37 -5.60
C ASP A 164 -5.98 9.93 -5.07
N ILE A 165 -5.49 9.79 -3.84
CA ILE A 165 -5.30 8.46 -3.25
C ILE A 165 -6.61 7.71 -3.06
N LYS A 166 -7.72 8.41 -2.78
CA LYS A 166 -9.04 7.79 -2.61
C LYS A 166 -9.53 7.24 -3.94
N ASP A 167 -9.34 8.01 -5.00
CA ASP A 167 -9.70 7.58 -6.36
C ASP A 167 -8.87 6.38 -6.78
N LEU A 168 -7.57 6.34 -6.45
CA LEU A 168 -6.71 5.19 -6.78
C LEU A 168 -7.16 3.91 -6.06
N ILE A 169 -7.45 4.04 -4.76
CA ILE A 169 -7.98 2.94 -3.96
C ILE A 169 -9.32 2.47 -4.53
N ALA A 170 -10.20 3.40 -4.92
CA ALA A 170 -11.49 3.09 -5.51
C ALA A 170 -11.34 2.40 -6.88
N GLU A 171 -10.50 2.91 -7.78
CA GLU A 171 -10.23 2.35 -9.11
C GLU A 171 -9.69 0.92 -9.00
N ILE A 172 -8.68 0.68 -8.15
CA ILE A 172 -8.14 -0.66 -7.94
C ILE A 172 -9.22 -1.60 -7.39
N ARG A 173 -10.02 -1.16 -6.40
CA ARG A 173 -11.14 -1.95 -5.86
C ARG A 173 -12.18 -2.25 -6.93
N GLU A 174 -12.51 -1.28 -7.77
CA GLU A 174 -13.46 -1.45 -8.87
C GLU A 174 -12.93 -2.47 -9.88
N SER A 175 -11.65 -2.36 -10.27
CA SER A 175 -10.98 -3.25 -11.24
C SER A 175 -11.00 -4.72 -10.82
N VAL A 176 -10.97 -5.01 -9.51
CA VAL A 176 -11.07 -6.39 -8.99
C VAL A 176 -12.49 -6.83 -8.68
N SER A 177 -13.39 -5.88 -8.42
CA SER A 177 -14.81 -6.17 -8.20
C SER A 177 -15.55 -6.50 -9.50
N ASN A 178 -15.07 -6.03 -10.66
CA ASN A 178 -15.69 -6.24 -11.98
C ASN A 178 -15.42 -7.59 -12.64
N ASN A 179 -14.76 -8.54 -11.97
CA ASN A 179 -14.65 -9.91 -12.43
C ASN A 179 -15.90 -10.75 -12.04
N ARG A 180 -17.12 -10.41 -12.53
CA ARG A 180 -18.29 -11.27 -12.23
C ARG A 180 -19.59 -11.16 -13.06
N VAL A 181 -19.63 -10.72 -14.33
CA VAL A 181 -20.73 -11.12 -15.23
C VAL A 181 -20.21 -11.41 -16.65
N LYS A 182 -20.11 -12.68 -16.99
CA LYS A 182 -19.91 -13.13 -18.37
C LYS A 182 -21.28 -13.09 -19.06
N SER A 183 -21.58 -12.02 -19.80
CA SER A 183 -22.78 -11.94 -20.65
C SER A 183 -22.58 -12.86 -21.86
N GLY A 184 -23.21 -14.05 -21.82
CA GLY A 184 -23.09 -15.01 -22.92
C GLY A 184 -23.73 -16.37 -22.67
N TYR A 185 -24.06 -16.71 -21.42
CA TYR A 185 -24.90 -17.87 -21.12
C TYR A 185 -26.35 -17.41 -20.88
N SER A 186 -27.30 -18.16 -21.41
CA SER A 186 -28.76 -17.93 -21.31
C SER A 186 -29.30 -17.89 -19.86
N SER A 187 -28.46 -18.17 -18.86
CA SER A 187 -28.71 -17.84 -17.45
C SER A 187 -27.42 -17.28 -16.84
N GLY A 188 -27.40 -15.97 -16.57
CA GLY A 188 -26.30 -15.34 -15.85
C GLY A 188 -26.26 -15.87 -14.42
N ARG A 189 -25.34 -16.79 -14.12
CA ARG A 189 -25.00 -17.13 -12.73
C ARG A 189 -23.88 -16.21 -12.28
N ALA A 190 -24.08 -15.56 -11.14
CA ALA A 190 -23.03 -14.82 -10.48
C ALA A 190 -21.86 -15.78 -10.23
N ILE A 191 -20.62 -15.41 -10.62
CA ILE A 191 -19.51 -16.40 -10.70
C ILE A 191 -19.22 -17.02 -9.31
N ASP A 192 -19.75 -16.44 -8.23
CA ASP A 192 -19.60 -16.78 -6.79
C ASP A 192 -20.28 -18.11 -6.46
N LEU A 193 -21.05 -18.60 -7.43
CA LEU A 193 -21.65 -19.91 -7.48
C LEU A 193 -20.89 -20.88 -8.40
N VAL A 194 -19.68 -20.53 -8.85
CA VAL A 194 -18.83 -21.34 -9.73
C VAL A 194 -17.55 -21.73 -8.98
N PRO A 195 -17.52 -22.93 -8.37
CA PRO A 195 -16.36 -23.44 -7.63
C PRO A 195 -15.05 -23.44 -8.44
N ALA A 196 -15.12 -23.73 -9.75
CA ALA A 196 -13.95 -23.77 -10.64
C ALA A 196 -13.28 -22.39 -10.85
N ALA A 197 -13.95 -21.29 -10.50
CA ALA A 197 -13.40 -19.93 -10.55
C ALA A 197 -12.75 -19.49 -9.23
N GLY A 198 -12.53 -20.43 -8.29
CA GLY A 198 -11.98 -20.13 -6.97
C GLY A 198 -12.95 -19.42 -6.04
N ALA A 199 -14.25 -19.55 -6.28
CA ALA A 199 -15.28 -19.06 -5.36
C ALA A 199 -15.17 -19.82 -4.03
N ARG A 200 -15.09 -19.06 -2.92
CA ARG A 200 -15.04 -19.60 -1.56
C ARG A 200 -16.25 -19.11 -0.78
N THR A 201 -16.79 -19.98 0.06
CA THR A 201 -17.86 -19.64 1.01
C THR A 201 -17.31 -19.72 2.42
N GLY A 202 -17.80 -18.86 3.32
CA GLY A 202 -17.41 -18.88 4.72
C GLY A 202 -18.43 -18.18 5.61
N THR A 203 -18.36 -18.46 6.92
CA THR A 203 -19.19 -17.80 7.91
C THR A 203 -18.65 -16.41 8.26
N SER A 204 -19.47 -15.56 8.87
CA SER A 204 -19.05 -14.24 9.38
C SER A 204 -17.92 -14.31 10.40
N ASP A 205 -17.71 -15.47 11.02
CA ASP A 205 -16.66 -15.74 12.00
C ASP A 205 -15.35 -16.19 11.34
N GLY A 206 -15.27 -16.16 10.01
CA GLY A 206 -14.08 -16.47 9.23
C GLY A 206 -13.83 -17.95 8.97
N VAL A 207 -14.79 -18.82 9.29
CA VAL A 207 -14.69 -20.26 9.00
C VAL A 207 -14.99 -20.50 7.52
N GLU A 208 -14.03 -21.05 6.78
CA GLU A 208 -14.21 -21.45 5.38
C GLU A 208 -15.10 -22.71 5.31
N THR A 209 -16.21 -22.63 4.56
CA THR A 209 -17.20 -23.70 4.39
C THR A 209 -17.28 -24.19 2.94
N THR A 210 -16.34 -23.78 2.09
CA THR A 210 -16.28 -24.20 0.68
C THR A 210 -16.22 -25.72 0.57
N GLU A 211 -17.12 -26.34 -0.21
CA GLU A 211 -17.05 -27.78 -0.48
C GLU A 211 -15.71 -28.12 -1.18
N LEU A 212 -15.02 -29.14 -0.66
CA LEU A 212 -13.74 -29.59 -1.21
C LEU A 212 -13.95 -30.23 -2.59
N GLY A 213 -13.28 -29.66 -3.61
CA GLY A 213 -13.36 -30.17 -4.97
C GLY A 213 -12.73 -31.56 -5.11
N ILE A 214 -13.30 -32.39 -5.99
CA ILE A 214 -12.94 -33.81 -6.23
C ILE A 214 -11.45 -34.01 -6.59
N ALA A 215 -10.76 -32.98 -7.09
CA ALA A 215 -9.31 -33.01 -7.33
C ALA A 215 -8.47 -33.14 -6.04
N SER A 216 -9.02 -32.74 -4.89
CA SER A 216 -8.37 -32.83 -3.57
C SER A 216 -8.45 -34.22 -2.92
N LEU A 217 -9.08 -35.20 -3.56
CA LEU A 217 -9.17 -36.57 -3.04
C LEU A 217 -8.00 -37.49 -3.46
N SER A 218 -6.99 -36.96 -4.17
CA SER A 218 -5.91 -37.79 -4.78
C SER A 218 -4.50 -37.60 -4.18
N THR A 219 -4.35 -36.90 -3.06
CA THR A 219 -3.02 -36.62 -2.47
C THR A 219 -2.87 -37.17 -1.05
N THR A 220 -3.19 -38.45 -0.87
CA THR A 220 -2.73 -39.23 0.31
C THR A 220 -2.59 -40.71 -0.02
N ILE A 221 -1.85 -41.05 -1.09
CA ILE A 221 -1.28 -42.39 -1.25
C ILE A 221 0.11 -42.19 -1.84
N GLU A 222 1.09 -41.92 -0.98
CA GLU A 222 2.53 -42.19 -1.18
C GLU A 222 3.32 -41.53 -0.03
N ASP A 223 3.19 -42.07 1.18
CA ASP A 223 4.31 -42.04 2.13
C ASP A 223 4.16 -43.15 3.19
N ALA A 224 4.60 -44.36 2.82
CA ALA A 224 4.91 -45.43 3.76
C ALA A 224 5.89 -46.41 3.10
N GLY A 225 7.13 -45.94 2.89
CA GLY A 225 8.26 -46.85 2.70
C GLY A 225 8.63 -47.48 4.03
N VAL A 226 8.50 -48.80 4.17
CA VAL A 226 9.58 -49.76 4.46
C VAL A 226 8.98 -51.16 4.35
N LEU A 227 9.47 -51.91 3.37
CA LEU A 227 9.28 -53.34 3.23
C LEU A 227 10.24 -54.03 4.20
N SER A 228 9.71 -54.71 5.23
CA SER A 228 10.43 -55.77 5.93
C SER A 228 9.45 -56.86 6.34
N THR A 229 9.41 -57.87 5.48
CA THR A 229 9.25 -59.29 5.77
C THR A 229 9.43 -59.64 7.24
N MET A 230 8.42 -60.24 7.86
CA MET A 230 8.52 -61.36 8.79
C MET A 230 7.12 -61.96 8.96
N LEU A 231 6.90 -63.05 8.22
CA LEU A 231 5.87 -64.04 8.54
C LEU A 231 6.10 -64.52 9.97
N SER A 232 5.17 -64.21 10.88
CA SER A 232 5.11 -64.90 12.17
C SER A 232 3.68 -65.38 12.46
N ARG A 233 3.57 -66.70 12.33
CA ARG A 233 2.66 -67.63 13.01
C ARG A 233 1.95 -67.11 14.27
N GLN A 234 0.66 -67.44 14.35
CA GLN A 234 -0.13 -68.02 15.47
C GLN A 234 -1.58 -67.50 15.32
N SER A 235 -2.66 -68.24 15.53
CA SER A 235 -2.95 -69.44 16.31
C SER A 235 -4.33 -69.97 15.89
N GLY A 236 -4.53 -71.30 15.93
CA GLY A 236 -5.78 -71.96 15.53
C GLY A 236 -6.96 -71.82 16.51
N PRO A 237 -8.16 -72.29 16.13
CA PRO A 237 -9.32 -72.32 17.00
C PRO A 237 -9.34 -73.61 17.83
N ARG A 238 -9.64 -73.46 19.12
CA ARG A 238 -9.93 -74.53 20.07
C ARG A 238 -11.45 -74.72 20.10
N THR A 239 -11.96 -75.74 19.42
CA THR A 239 -13.33 -76.22 19.63
C THR A 239 -13.31 -77.37 20.62
N SER A 240 -14.22 -77.28 21.59
CA SER A 240 -14.56 -78.29 22.58
C SER A 240 -15.84 -79.01 22.16
N LEU A 241 -15.87 -80.32 22.48
CA LEU A 241 -16.93 -81.35 22.35
C LEU A 241 -16.75 -82.29 21.16
#